data_AF-A0A9D4AIB1-F1
#
_entry.id   AF-A0A9D4AIB1-F1
#
_cell.length_a   1.000
_cell.length_b   1.000
_cell.length_c   1.000
_cell.angle_alpha   90.00
_cell.angle_beta   90.00
_cell.angle_gamma   90.00
#
_symmetry.space_group_name_H-M   'P 1'
#
loop_
_entity.id
_entity.type
_entity.pdbx_description
1 polymer ?
#
loop_
_entity_poly.entity_id
_entity_poly.type
_entity_poly.pdbx_seq_one_letter_code
_entity_poly.pdbx_strand_id
1 'polypeptide(L)'
;MLKMGFAEKWVELVMRCITTVSYTVTINGRRGEVFRPMRGLRQGDPLSPFMFLLCGEGLSSLIRLALKNGLVKGIKASRRGPAISHLLFADDCILFGEATKGGAKNLKDILRLYESCSSQCVNFNKSVTFYSSNTAEGVKDDISSIMGVRSSSNLEKYLGLLNVVGKRKKESFQNIKDRIQQRINNWSIRFLSQGGKEIFIKSMLQAIPTYAITCFLLPKSLCGDIENIFARFWW
;
A
#
# COMPACT_ATOMS: atom_id res chain seq x y z
N MET A 1 22.40 -4.03 2.52
CA MET A 1 22.51 -5.42 3.04
C MET A 1 23.69 -5.59 4.00
N LEU A 2 24.96 -5.48 3.62
CA LEU A 2 26.09 -5.66 4.56
C LEU A 2 26.00 -4.72 5.78
N LYS A 3 25.68 -3.44 5.57
CA LYS A 3 25.43 -2.47 6.66
C LYS A 3 24.22 -2.80 7.55
N MET A 4 23.33 -3.68 7.10
CA MET A 4 22.18 -4.17 7.87
C MET A 4 22.52 -5.43 8.67
N GLY A 5 23.76 -5.93 8.61
CA GLY A 5 24.24 -7.08 9.38
C GLY A 5 24.10 -8.43 8.69
N PHE A 6 23.72 -8.47 7.41
CA PHE A 6 23.68 -9.74 6.66
C PHE A 6 25.09 -10.29 6.43
N ALA A 7 25.24 -11.61 6.55
CA ALA A 7 26.50 -12.31 6.31
C ALA A 7 26.96 -12.13 4.85
N GLU A 8 28.25 -11.88 4.65
CA GLU A 8 28.84 -11.58 3.34
C GLU A 8 28.55 -12.67 2.30
N LYS A 9 28.75 -13.94 2.66
CA LYS A 9 28.44 -15.08 1.78
C LYS A 9 26.98 -15.10 1.32
N TRP A 10 26.05 -14.75 2.21
CA TRP A 10 24.63 -14.69 1.85
C TRP A 10 24.35 -13.53 0.90
N VAL A 11 24.93 -12.36 1.16
CA VAL A 11 24.82 -11.20 0.26
C VAL A 11 25.38 -11.53 -1.11
N GLU A 12 26.52 -12.23 -1.19
CA GLU A 12 27.10 -12.65 -2.45
C GLU A 12 26.17 -13.57 -3.24
N LEU A 13 25.56 -14.57 -2.59
CA LEU A 13 24.59 -15.47 -3.22
C LEU A 13 23.37 -14.71 -3.77
N VAL A 14 22.81 -13.78 -2.97
CA VAL A 14 21.70 -12.92 -3.40
C VAL A 14 22.11 -12.06 -4.60
N MET A 15 23.29 -11.44 -4.55
CA MET A 15 23.78 -10.60 -5.64
C MET A 15 24.02 -11.40 -6.90
N ARG A 16 24.55 -12.64 -6.82
CA ARG A 16 24.65 -13.53 -8.00
C ARG A 16 23.29 -13.73 -8.65
N CYS A 17 22.24 -14.02 -7.88
CA CYS A 17 20.87 -14.16 -8.41
C CYS A 17 20.34 -12.90 -9.11
N ILE A 18 20.82 -11.72 -8.75
CA ILE A 18 20.35 -10.44 -9.30
C ILE A 18 21.20 -9.99 -10.50
N THR A 19 22.52 -10.18 -10.46
CA THR A 19 23.43 -9.62 -11.45
C THR A 19 23.66 -10.53 -12.66
N THR A 20 23.40 -11.84 -12.55
CA THR A 20 23.64 -12.79 -13.65
C THR A 20 22.43 -13.02 -14.54
N VAL A 21 21.28 -12.41 -14.25
CA VAL A 21 20.06 -12.62 -15.04
C VAL A 21 20.17 -11.98 -16.43
N SER A 22 19.54 -12.63 -17.40
CA SER A 22 19.36 -12.10 -18.75
C SER A 22 17.92 -12.35 -19.19
N TYR A 23 17.37 -11.44 -19.95
CA TYR A 23 15.98 -11.51 -20.42
C TYR A 23 15.92 -11.64 -21.94
N THR A 24 14.78 -12.15 -22.38
CA THR A 24 14.38 -12.10 -23.78
C THR A 24 12.88 -11.79 -23.81
N VAL A 25 12.45 -10.88 -24.68
CA VAL A 25 11.02 -10.62 -24.88
C VAL A 25 10.53 -11.52 -26.01
N THR A 26 9.47 -12.29 -25.75
CA THR A 26 8.78 -13.07 -26.77
C THR A 26 7.53 -12.33 -27.21
N ILE A 27 7.46 -11.94 -28.49
CA ILE A 27 6.30 -11.26 -29.07
C ILE A 27 5.70 -12.18 -30.13
N ASN A 28 4.43 -12.52 -29.99
CA ASN A 28 3.71 -13.41 -30.91
C ASN A 28 4.43 -14.76 -31.15
N GLY A 29 4.99 -15.34 -30.09
CA GLY A 29 5.73 -16.62 -30.16
C GLY A 29 7.13 -16.50 -30.75
N ARG A 30 7.56 -15.34 -31.24
CA ARG A 30 8.92 -15.10 -31.73
C ARG A 30 9.78 -14.54 -30.61
N ARG A 31 10.90 -15.23 -30.34
CA ARG A 31 11.88 -14.85 -29.33
C ARG A 31 12.75 -13.71 -29.88
N GLY A 32 12.79 -12.59 -29.18
CA GLY A 32 13.67 -11.46 -29.51
C GLY A 32 15.12 -11.66 -29.08
N GLU A 33 15.88 -10.57 -29.04
CA GLU A 33 17.28 -10.60 -28.61
C GLU A 33 17.43 -10.76 -27.09
N VAL A 34 18.56 -11.34 -26.68
CA VAL A 34 18.92 -11.46 -25.27
C VAL A 34 19.54 -10.16 -24.81
N PHE A 35 19.03 -9.60 -23.71
CA PHE A 35 19.59 -8.41 -23.08
C PHE A 35 19.76 -8.61 -21.57
N ARG A 36 20.68 -7.85 -20.96
CA ARG A 36 20.88 -7.83 -19.52
C ARG A 36 20.18 -6.61 -18.92
N PRO A 37 19.37 -6.76 -17.87
CA PRO A 37 18.76 -5.61 -17.21
C PRO A 37 19.83 -4.79 -16.48
N MET A 38 19.72 -3.45 -16.55
CA MET A 38 20.52 -2.56 -15.72
C MET A 38 19.83 -2.18 -14.41
N ARG A 39 18.48 -2.24 -14.38
CA ARG A 39 17.65 -1.86 -13.25
C ARG A 39 16.43 -2.77 -13.16
N GLY A 40 15.85 -2.84 -11.97
CA GLY A 40 14.64 -3.60 -11.71
C GLY A 40 14.90 -5.03 -11.27
N LEU A 41 13.89 -5.62 -10.65
CA LEU A 41 13.88 -7.00 -10.20
C LEU A 41 12.84 -7.78 -11.01
N ARG A 42 13.06 -9.08 -11.18
CA ARG A 42 12.15 -9.93 -11.96
C ARG A 42 10.79 -10.04 -11.27
N GLN A 43 9.71 -9.66 -11.95
CA GLN A 43 8.37 -9.91 -11.45
C GLN A 43 8.04 -11.41 -11.49
N GLY A 44 7.44 -11.94 -10.42
CA GLY A 44 7.16 -13.37 -10.25
C GLY A 44 8.32 -14.21 -9.71
N ASP A 45 9.49 -13.59 -9.49
CA ASP A 45 10.58 -14.22 -8.73
C ASP A 45 10.27 -14.16 -7.23
N PRO A 46 10.31 -15.27 -6.50
CA PRO A 46 10.07 -15.31 -5.06
C PRO A 46 10.98 -14.40 -4.22
N LEU A 47 12.18 -14.08 -4.70
CA LEU A 47 13.15 -13.24 -3.97
C LEU A 47 12.88 -11.73 -4.16
N SER A 48 12.33 -11.35 -5.31
CA SER A 48 12.12 -9.94 -5.66
C SER A 48 11.32 -9.13 -4.63
N PRO A 49 10.22 -9.64 -4.04
CA PRO A 49 9.47 -8.89 -3.02
C PRO A 49 10.33 -8.54 -1.80
N PHE A 50 11.18 -9.47 -1.33
CA PHE A 50 12.06 -9.23 -0.19
C PHE A 50 13.15 -8.23 -0.52
N MET A 51 13.74 -8.33 -1.71
CA MET A 51 14.73 -7.36 -2.18
C MET A 51 14.14 -5.96 -2.33
N PHE A 52 12.88 -5.85 -2.75
CA PHE A 52 12.17 -4.58 -2.79
C PHE A 52 12.05 -3.95 -1.38
N LEU A 53 11.65 -4.75 -0.38
CA LEU A 53 11.56 -4.29 1.01
C LEU A 53 12.93 -3.87 1.58
N LEU A 54 13.99 -4.62 1.27
CA LEU A 54 15.36 -4.27 1.70
C LEU A 54 15.84 -2.95 1.11
N CYS A 55 15.46 -2.63 -0.13
CA CYS A 55 15.72 -1.31 -0.71
C CYS A 55 14.93 -0.21 -0.01
N GLY A 56 13.65 -0.46 0.29
CA GLY A 56 12.77 0.47 1.01
C GLY A 56 13.30 0.85 2.41
N GLU A 57 14.07 -0.02 3.06
CA GLU A 57 14.71 0.28 4.35
C GLU A 57 15.70 1.47 4.27
N GLY A 58 16.23 1.76 3.08
CA GLY A 58 17.01 2.98 2.84
C GLY A 58 16.19 4.25 3.11
N LEU A 59 14.96 4.31 2.59
CA LEU A 59 14.04 5.43 2.84
C LEU A 59 13.68 5.52 4.32
N SER A 60 13.31 4.39 4.94
CA SER A 60 13.02 4.31 6.38
C SER A 60 14.18 4.84 7.22
N SER A 61 15.41 4.51 6.84
CA SER A 61 16.63 4.95 7.54
C SER A 61 16.84 6.46 7.41
N LEU A 62 16.64 7.04 6.22
CA LEU A 62 16.73 8.49 6.01
C LEU A 62 15.68 9.24 6.85
N ILE A 63 14.43 8.76 6.88
CA ILE A 63 13.36 9.38 7.67
C ILE A 63 13.65 9.28 9.17
N ARG A 64 14.10 8.11 9.67
CA ARG A 64 14.47 7.95 11.08
C ARG A 64 15.64 8.85 11.49
N LEU A 65 16.61 9.04 10.59
CA LEU A 65 17.71 9.99 10.83
C LEU A 65 17.18 11.43 10.92
N ALA A 66 16.30 11.83 10.00
CA ALA A 66 15.68 13.15 10.01
C ALA A 66 14.83 13.39 11.27
N LEU A 67 14.10 12.39 11.75
CA LEU A 67 13.39 12.44 13.05
C LEU A 67 14.36 12.64 14.22
N LYS A 68 15.44 11.87 14.26
CA LYS A 68 16.46 11.96 15.32
C LYS A 68 17.11 13.34 15.38
N ASN A 69 17.31 13.94 14.21
CA ASN A 69 17.88 15.28 14.07
C ASN A 69 16.85 16.42 14.23
N GLY A 70 15.57 16.09 14.49
CA GLY A 70 14.51 17.08 14.66
C GLY A 70 14.07 17.80 13.38
N LEU A 71 14.47 17.31 12.20
CA LEU A 71 14.11 17.89 10.89
C LEU A 71 12.67 17.57 10.49
N VAL A 72 12.16 16.42 10.95
CA VAL A 72 10.78 15.97 10.70
C VAL A 72 10.19 15.54 12.04
N LYS A 73 8.86 15.62 12.18
CA LYS A 73 8.12 15.07 13.33
C LYS A 73 7.12 14.03 12.87
N GLY A 74 7.10 12.88 13.54
CA GLY A 74 6.07 11.87 13.36
C GLY A 74 4.82 12.16 14.18
N ILE A 75 3.77 11.37 13.95
CA ILE A 75 2.54 11.39 14.74
C ILE A 75 2.64 10.45 15.94
N LYS A 76 2.04 10.82 17.07
CA LYS A 76 1.95 9.98 18.27
C LYS A 76 0.49 9.75 18.63
N ALA A 77 0.13 8.50 18.92
CA ALA A 77 -1.21 8.15 19.42
C ALA A 77 -1.39 8.47 20.92
N SER A 78 -0.30 8.60 21.68
CA SER A 78 -0.33 8.93 23.10
C SER A 78 0.92 9.70 23.53
N ARG A 79 0.88 10.42 24.66
CA ARG A 79 1.99 11.27 25.14
C ARG A 79 3.31 10.50 25.31
N ARG A 80 3.24 9.24 25.75
CA ARG A 80 4.38 8.33 25.94
C ARG A 80 4.53 7.30 24.80
N GLY A 81 3.66 7.36 23.79
CA GLY A 81 3.69 6.43 22.68
C GLY A 81 4.83 6.68 21.71
N PRO A 82 5.22 5.67 20.91
CA PRO A 82 6.20 5.83 19.85
C PRO A 82 5.69 6.84 18.80
N ALA A 83 6.63 7.59 18.22
CA ALA A 83 6.32 8.43 17.06
C ALA A 83 6.34 7.57 15.79
N ILE A 84 5.25 7.61 15.04
CA ILE A 84 5.10 6.98 13.73
C ILE A 84 5.40 8.05 12.68
N SER A 85 6.40 7.81 11.83
CA SER A 85 6.78 8.75 10.75
C SER A 85 6.42 8.25 9.37
N HIS A 86 6.36 6.93 9.18
CA HIS A 86 6.02 6.33 7.90
C HIS A 86 5.42 4.95 8.10
N LEU A 87 4.59 4.53 7.14
CA LEU A 87 4.11 3.16 6.94
C LEU A 87 4.42 2.79 5.49
N LEU A 88 4.99 1.61 5.30
CA LEU A 88 5.37 1.11 3.98
C LEU A 88 4.67 -0.22 3.74
N PHE A 89 4.07 -0.37 2.56
CA PHE A 89 3.53 -1.63 2.08
C PHE A 89 3.83 -1.77 0.59
N ALA A 90 4.80 -2.61 0.24
CA ALA A 90 5.34 -2.66 -1.12
C ALA A 90 5.63 -1.23 -1.63
N ASP A 91 5.10 -0.86 -2.79
CA ASP A 91 5.25 0.46 -3.42
C ASP A 91 4.39 1.57 -2.80
N ASP A 92 3.37 1.23 -2.01
CA ASP A 92 2.53 2.19 -1.32
C ASP A 92 3.20 2.67 -0.02
N CYS A 93 3.33 3.99 0.14
CA CYS A 93 3.86 4.61 1.34
C CYS A 93 2.90 5.67 1.91
N ILE A 94 2.78 5.70 3.24
CA ILE A 94 2.16 6.80 3.97
C ILE A 94 3.24 7.46 4.79
N LEU A 95 3.41 8.77 4.60
CA LEU A 95 4.40 9.58 5.31
C LEU A 95 3.66 10.55 6.24
N PHE A 96 4.13 10.65 7.48
CA PHE A 96 3.60 11.54 8.50
C PHE A 96 4.60 12.66 8.78
N GLY A 97 4.10 13.89 8.82
CA GLY A 97 4.89 15.08 9.05
C GLY A 97 4.06 16.19 9.70
N GLU A 98 4.75 17.22 10.21
CA GLU A 98 4.09 18.44 10.63
C GLU A 98 3.62 19.25 9.42
N ALA A 99 2.45 19.89 9.53
CA ALA A 99 1.90 20.75 8.48
C ALA A 99 2.58 22.12 8.49
N THR A 100 3.86 22.15 8.12
CA THR A 100 4.68 23.36 8.02
C THR A 100 5.45 23.38 6.69
N LYS A 101 5.82 24.57 6.21
CA LYS A 101 6.67 24.73 5.01
C LYS A 101 8.01 24.00 5.18
N GLY A 102 8.62 24.12 6.36
CA GLY A 102 9.88 23.48 6.71
C GLY A 102 9.78 21.96 6.69
N GLY A 103 8.76 21.40 7.33
CA GLY A 103 8.50 19.96 7.33
C GLY A 103 8.28 19.38 5.94
N ALA A 104 7.48 20.07 5.10
CA ALA A 104 7.25 19.68 3.71
C ALA A 104 8.53 19.70 2.88
N LYS A 105 9.35 20.75 3.01
CA LYS A 105 10.63 20.86 2.30
C LYS A 105 11.59 19.74 2.71
N ASN A 106 11.77 19.53 4.02
CA ASN A 106 12.63 18.46 4.54
C ASN A 106 12.19 17.08 4.06
N LEU A 107 10.87 16.81 4.04
CA LEU A 107 10.34 15.55 3.53
C LEU A 107 10.62 15.39 2.03
N LYS A 108 10.42 16.44 1.24
CA LYS A 108 10.72 16.42 -0.20
C LYS A 108 12.20 16.19 -0.48
N ASP A 109 13.08 16.79 0.30
CA ASP A 109 14.53 16.63 0.15
C ASP A 109 14.98 15.21 0.51
N ILE A 110 14.37 14.60 1.54
CA ILE A 110 14.58 13.17 1.86
C ILE A 110 14.15 12.28 0.71
N LEU A 111 12.97 12.53 0.12
CA LEU A 111 12.49 11.76 -1.02
C LEU A 111 13.45 11.89 -2.21
N ARG A 112 13.87 13.10 -2.56
CA ARG A 112 14.84 13.32 -3.65
C ARG A 112 16.18 12.62 -3.42
N LEU A 113 16.68 12.65 -2.18
CA LEU A 113 17.90 11.94 -1.82
C LEU A 113 17.73 10.43 -1.97
N TYR A 114 16.58 9.89 -1.55
CA TYR A 114 16.27 8.49 -1.75
C TYR A 114 16.17 8.12 -3.23
N GLU A 115 15.50 8.94 -4.05
CA GLU A 115 15.37 8.72 -5.50
C GLU A 115 16.74 8.69 -6.18
N SER A 116 17.64 9.63 -5.82
CA SER A 116 18.98 9.69 -6.42
C SER A 116 19.87 8.51 -6.03
N CYS A 117 19.71 7.98 -4.81
CA CYS A 117 20.50 6.86 -4.33
C CYS A 117 19.95 5.49 -4.78
N SER A 118 18.64 5.33 -4.83
CA SER A 118 17.98 4.03 -5.09
C SER A 118 17.54 3.86 -6.54
N SER A 119 17.45 4.96 -7.31
CA SER A 119 16.77 5.00 -8.62
C SER A 119 15.28 4.62 -8.58
N GLN A 120 14.66 4.52 -7.40
CA GLN A 120 13.21 4.38 -7.25
C GLN A 120 12.58 5.76 -7.22
N CYS A 121 11.74 6.09 -8.20
CA CYS A 121 11.10 7.40 -8.30
C CYS A 121 9.72 7.39 -7.62
N VAL A 122 9.40 8.49 -6.92
CA VAL A 122 8.09 8.76 -6.35
C VAL A 122 7.15 9.20 -7.46
N ASN A 123 5.98 8.58 -7.52
CA ASN A 123 4.93 9.00 -8.44
C ASN A 123 4.09 10.11 -7.82
N PHE A 124 4.54 11.37 -7.95
CA PHE A 124 3.84 12.53 -7.41
C PHE A 124 2.41 12.71 -7.99
N ASN A 125 2.16 12.23 -9.22
CA ASN A 125 0.83 12.29 -9.84
C ASN A 125 -0.19 11.34 -9.20
N LYS A 126 0.27 10.21 -8.67
CA LYS A 126 -0.55 9.27 -7.89
C LYS A 126 -0.55 9.56 -6.39
N SER A 127 0.35 10.44 -5.94
CA SER A 127 0.49 10.82 -4.55
C SER A 127 -0.49 11.93 -4.19
N VAL A 128 -0.96 11.89 -2.94
CA VAL A 128 -1.92 12.86 -2.41
C VAL A 128 -1.52 13.28 -1.00
N THR A 129 -1.79 14.53 -0.66
CA THR A 129 -1.60 15.04 0.70
C THR A 129 -2.93 15.15 1.43
N PHE A 130 -2.87 14.78 2.72
CA PHE A 130 -3.98 14.88 3.65
C PHE A 130 -3.60 15.77 4.81
N TYR A 131 -4.53 16.63 5.19
CA TYR A 131 -4.32 17.62 6.23
C TYR A 131 -5.28 17.38 7.40
N SER A 132 -4.83 17.72 8.61
CA SER A 132 -5.72 17.79 9.76
C SER A 132 -6.78 18.88 9.54
N SER A 133 -7.97 18.70 10.12
CA SER A 133 -9.05 19.70 10.11
C SER A 133 -8.62 21.06 10.63
N ASN A 134 -7.58 21.10 11.47
CA ASN A 134 -7.08 22.32 12.10
C ASN A 134 -6.00 23.04 11.28
N THR A 135 -5.73 22.59 10.05
CA THR A 135 -4.74 23.20 9.18
C THR A 135 -5.36 24.36 8.39
N ALA A 136 -4.79 25.56 8.49
CA ALA A 136 -5.26 26.72 7.72
C ALA A 136 -5.06 26.51 6.21
N GLU A 137 -5.97 27.04 5.39
CA GLU A 137 -5.98 26.78 3.94
C GLU A 137 -4.69 27.26 3.25
N GLY A 138 -4.19 28.45 3.59
CA GLY A 138 -2.92 28.95 3.03
C GLY A 138 -1.74 28.02 3.30
N VAL A 139 -1.70 27.36 4.47
CA VAL A 139 -0.66 26.38 4.79
C VAL A 139 -0.80 25.12 3.95
N LYS A 140 -2.03 24.69 3.63
CA LYS A 140 -2.28 23.54 2.75
C LYS A 140 -1.81 23.84 1.33
N ASP A 141 -2.09 25.03 0.82
CA ASP A 141 -1.67 25.47 -0.52
C ASP A 141 -0.14 25.52 -0.62
N ASP A 142 0.49 26.10 0.39
CA ASP A 142 1.94 26.16 0.49
C ASP A 142 2.59 24.76 0.47
N ILE A 143 2.07 23.83 1.29
CA ILE A 143 2.60 22.46 1.36
C ILE A 143 2.35 21.70 0.06
N SER A 144 1.16 21.85 -0.54
CA SER A 144 0.81 21.18 -1.80
C SER A 144 1.71 21.68 -2.95
N SER A 145 1.99 22.98 -2.99
CA SER A 145 2.93 23.60 -3.93
C SER A 145 4.37 23.09 -3.71
N ILE A 146 4.84 23.06 -2.46
CA ILE A 146 6.18 22.55 -2.13
C ILE A 146 6.30 21.09 -2.54
N MET A 147 5.36 20.22 -2.16
CA MET A 147 5.41 18.79 -2.45
C MET A 147 5.16 18.49 -3.93
N GLY A 148 4.37 19.31 -4.63
CA GLY A 148 3.95 19.08 -6.01
C GLY A 148 2.88 17.99 -6.13
N VAL A 149 2.01 17.88 -5.13
CA VAL A 149 0.96 16.85 -5.04
C VAL A 149 -0.39 17.49 -4.76
N ARG A 150 -1.45 16.81 -5.18
CA ARG A 150 -2.82 17.29 -4.98
C ARG A 150 -3.23 17.10 -3.52
N SER A 151 -3.90 18.10 -2.97
CA SER A 151 -4.61 17.96 -1.70
C SER A 151 -5.90 17.18 -1.94
N SER A 152 -6.19 16.23 -1.04
CA SER A 152 -7.49 15.56 -1.02
C SER A 152 -8.11 15.70 0.36
N SER A 153 -9.41 15.94 0.40
CA SER A 153 -10.21 15.96 1.63
C SER A 153 -10.68 14.56 2.03
N ASN A 154 -10.70 13.61 1.09
CA ASN A 154 -11.13 12.23 1.30
C ASN A 154 -9.93 11.31 1.14
N LEU A 155 -9.56 10.67 2.26
CA LEU A 155 -8.55 9.61 2.27
C LEU A 155 -9.10 8.42 1.47
N GLU A 156 -8.83 8.46 0.16
CA GLU A 156 -9.09 7.38 -0.77
C GLU A 156 -8.45 6.09 -0.24
N LYS A 157 -9.04 4.97 -0.64
CA LYS A 157 -8.76 3.63 -0.11
C LYS A 157 -7.26 3.37 -0.03
N TYR A 158 -6.75 2.99 1.15
CA TYR A 158 -5.40 2.46 1.30
C TYR A 158 -5.51 0.96 1.55
N LEU A 159 -4.74 0.19 0.79
CA LEU A 159 -4.81 -1.28 0.78
C LEU A 159 -6.25 -1.81 0.60
N GLY A 160 -7.08 -1.08 -0.17
CA GLY A 160 -8.46 -1.45 -0.45
C GLY A 160 -9.48 -1.18 0.67
N LEU A 161 -9.06 -0.59 1.80
CA LEU A 161 -9.93 -0.17 2.90
C LEU A 161 -10.00 1.36 3.00
N LEU A 162 -11.15 1.88 3.44
CA LEU A 162 -11.27 3.32 3.71
C LEU A 162 -10.48 3.67 4.98
N ASN A 163 -9.53 4.59 4.84
CA ASN A 163 -8.66 5.02 5.92
C ASN A 163 -9.35 5.84 7.00
N VAL A 164 -10.53 6.41 6.70
CA VAL A 164 -11.34 7.15 7.67
C VAL A 164 -12.71 6.50 7.75
N VAL A 165 -12.86 5.56 8.69
CA VAL A 165 -14.19 5.14 9.14
C VAL A 165 -14.71 6.25 10.06
N GLY A 166 -15.29 7.29 9.45
CA GLY A 166 -15.92 8.40 10.18
C GLY A 166 -17.18 7.96 10.93
N LYS A 167 -18.02 8.92 11.30
CA LYS A 167 -19.29 8.64 12.01
C LYS A 167 -20.27 7.78 11.19
N ARG A 168 -20.12 7.69 9.86
CA ARG A 168 -21.00 6.91 8.96
C ARG A 168 -20.41 5.54 8.61
N LYS A 169 -20.33 4.66 9.62
CA LYS A 169 -19.76 3.30 9.49
C LYS A 169 -20.44 2.46 8.39
N LYS A 170 -21.74 2.64 8.14
CA LYS A 170 -22.50 1.84 7.16
C LYS A 170 -22.08 2.13 5.71
N GLU A 171 -21.91 3.41 5.36
CA GLU A 171 -21.46 3.84 4.03
C GLU A 171 -20.02 3.38 3.78
N SER A 172 -19.16 3.41 4.80
CA SER A 172 -17.76 3.00 4.69
C SER A 172 -17.58 1.53 4.29
N PHE A 173 -18.54 0.66 4.63
CA PHE A 173 -18.46 -0.77 4.32
C PHE A 173 -19.41 -1.22 3.21
N GLN A 174 -20.14 -0.29 2.58
CA GLN A 174 -21.04 -0.61 1.47
C GLN A 174 -20.30 -1.29 0.30
N ASN A 175 -19.06 -0.88 0.03
CA ASN A 175 -18.19 -1.51 -0.96
C ASN A 175 -17.96 -3.02 -0.71
N ILE A 176 -17.98 -3.48 0.55
CA ILE A 176 -17.87 -4.92 0.85
C ILE A 176 -19.10 -5.66 0.33
N LYS A 177 -20.28 -5.11 0.61
CA LYS A 177 -21.57 -5.63 0.14
C LYS A 177 -21.64 -5.64 -1.39
N ASP A 178 -21.22 -4.54 -2.02
CA ASP A 178 -21.23 -4.41 -3.48
C ASP A 178 -20.28 -5.42 -4.15
N ARG A 179 -19.09 -5.65 -3.58
CA ARG A 179 -18.15 -6.68 -4.08
C ARG A 179 -18.71 -8.09 -3.96
N ILE A 180 -19.36 -8.40 -2.83
CA ILE A 180 -20.04 -9.70 -2.64
C ILE A 180 -21.11 -9.89 -3.71
N GLN A 181 -21.97 -8.88 -3.89
CA GLN A 181 -23.06 -8.95 -4.88
C GLN A 181 -22.52 -9.05 -6.31
N GLN A 182 -21.48 -8.31 -6.65
CA GLN A 182 -20.83 -8.38 -7.97
C GLN A 182 -20.23 -9.77 -8.22
N ARG A 183 -19.61 -10.40 -7.20
CA ARG A 183 -19.08 -11.77 -7.31
C ARG A 183 -20.20 -12.78 -7.53
N ILE A 184 -21.32 -12.64 -6.81
CA ILE A 184 -22.50 -13.48 -7.00
C ILE A 184 -23.05 -13.32 -8.42
N ASN A 185 -23.28 -12.09 -8.88
CA ASN A 185 -23.83 -11.82 -10.21
C ASN A 185 -22.93 -12.33 -11.35
N ASN A 186 -21.61 -12.23 -11.17
CA ASN A 186 -20.65 -12.76 -12.16
C ASN A 186 -20.64 -14.30 -12.22
N TRP A 187 -20.97 -14.96 -11.11
CA TRP A 187 -20.97 -16.42 -11.01
C TRP A 187 -22.34 -17.06 -11.19
N SER A 188 -23.44 -16.31 -11.02
CA SER A 188 -24.81 -16.79 -11.23
C SER A 188 -25.11 -17.17 -12.67
N ILE A 189 -24.24 -16.79 -13.61
CA ILE A 189 -24.27 -17.23 -15.03
C ILE A 189 -23.89 -18.71 -15.17
N ARG A 190 -23.23 -19.29 -14.16
CA ARG A 190 -22.87 -20.72 -14.11
C ARG A 190 -23.85 -21.43 -13.18
N PHE A 191 -24.63 -22.38 -13.70
CA PHE A 191 -25.53 -23.20 -12.90
C PHE A 191 -24.72 -24.04 -11.90
N LEU A 192 -24.60 -23.56 -10.66
CA LEU A 192 -23.91 -24.27 -9.58
C LEU A 192 -24.86 -25.24 -8.90
N SER A 193 -24.39 -26.46 -8.65
CA SER A 193 -25.08 -27.39 -7.74
C SER A 193 -25.11 -26.82 -6.33
N GLN A 194 -25.96 -27.38 -5.46
CA GLN A 194 -26.06 -26.95 -4.07
C GLN A 194 -24.71 -27.04 -3.33
N GLY A 195 -23.94 -28.13 -3.53
CA GLY A 195 -22.58 -28.24 -3.00
C GLY A 195 -21.61 -27.22 -3.60
N GLY A 196 -21.76 -26.89 -4.89
CA GLY A 196 -20.99 -25.84 -5.55
C GLY A 196 -21.27 -24.44 -4.96
N LYS A 197 -22.54 -24.13 -4.66
CA LYS A 197 -22.92 -22.90 -3.96
C LYS A 197 -22.27 -22.83 -2.57
N GLU A 198 -22.13 -23.97 -1.87
CA GLU A 198 -21.62 -24.01 -0.50
C GLU A 198 -20.14 -23.66 -0.46
N ILE A 199 -19.40 -24.35 -1.34
CA ILE A 199 -17.97 -24.14 -1.52
C ILE A 199 -17.74 -22.70 -1.97
N PHE A 200 -18.55 -22.17 -2.88
CA PHE A 200 -18.42 -20.79 -3.35
C PHE A 200 -18.63 -19.76 -2.22
N ILE A 201 -19.65 -19.94 -1.38
CA ILE A 201 -19.89 -19.07 -0.22
C ILE A 201 -18.69 -19.12 0.73
N LYS A 202 -18.27 -20.33 1.14
CA LYS A 202 -17.22 -20.51 2.15
C LYS A 202 -15.84 -20.08 1.68
N SER A 203 -15.45 -20.47 0.46
CA SER A 203 -14.10 -20.23 -0.05
C SER A 203 -13.91 -18.83 -0.64
N MET A 204 -14.96 -18.26 -1.24
CA MET A 204 -14.84 -17.03 -2.01
C MET A 204 -15.58 -15.86 -1.38
N LEU A 205 -16.86 -16.01 -1.04
CA LEU A 205 -17.66 -14.88 -0.54
C LEU A 205 -17.30 -14.51 0.91
N GLN A 206 -17.11 -15.49 1.78
CA GLN A 206 -16.72 -15.25 3.18
C GLN A 206 -15.29 -14.69 3.32
N ALA A 207 -14.42 -14.92 2.33
CA ALA A 207 -13.06 -14.37 2.31
C ALA A 207 -13.03 -12.85 2.07
N ILE A 208 -14.04 -12.29 1.40
CA ILE A 208 -14.11 -10.86 1.05
C ILE A 208 -14.15 -9.96 2.29
N PRO A 209 -15.04 -10.18 3.28
CA PRO A 209 -15.08 -9.36 4.48
C PRO A 209 -13.94 -9.68 5.47
N THR A 210 -13.25 -10.83 5.36
CA THR A 210 -12.25 -11.27 6.36
C THR A 210 -11.18 -10.22 6.61
N TYR A 211 -10.63 -9.61 5.56
CA TYR A 211 -9.62 -8.56 5.70
C TYR A 211 -10.14 -7.30 6.41
N ALA A 212 -11.41 -6.92 6.18
CA ALA A 212 -12.02 -5.80 6.88
C ALA A 212 -12.29 -6.13 8.36
N ILE A 213 -12.71 -7.36 8.66
CA ILE A 213 -12.98 -7.84 10.02
C ILE A 213 -11.71 -7.87 10.86
N THR A 214 -10.55 -8.20 10.27
CA THR A 214 -9.27 -8.18 10.99
C THR A 214 -8.85 -6.78 11.42
N CYS A 215 -9.29 -5.73 10.72
CA CYS A 215 -8.93 -4.34 11.02
C CYS A 215 -10.02 -3.58 11.78
N PHE A 216 -11.30 -3.95 11.59
CA PHE A 216 -12.44 -3.19 12.09
C PHE A 216 -13.52 -4.10 12.66
N LEU A 217 -14.14 -3.66 13.76
CA LEU A 217 -15.38 -4.25 14.23
C LEU A 217 -16.54 -3.83 13.32
N LEU A 218 -17.07 -4.79 12.54
CA LEU A 218 -18.19 -4.55 11.65
C LEU A 218 -19.50 -4.29 12.42
N PRO A 219 -20.37 -3.36 11.96
CA PRO A 219 -21.68 -3.18 12.56
C PRO A 219 -22.55 -4.44 12.42
N LYS A 220 -23.27 -4.83 13.48
CA LYS A 220 -24.17 -6.00 13.46
C LYS A 220 -25.19 -5.96 12.32
N SER A 221 -25.70 -4.77 11.99
CA SER A 221 -26.62 -4.57 10.87
C SER A 221 -26.01 -4.91 9.51
N LEU A 222 -24.72 -4.66 9.31
CA LEU A 222 -24.01 -5.04 8.08
C LEU A 222 -23.81 -6.57 8.01
N CYS A 223 -23.48 -7.21 9.14
CA CYS A 223 -23.36 -8.66 9.18
C CYS A 223 -24.69 -9.33 8.80
N GLY A 224 -25.81 -8.87 9.36
CA GLY A 224 -27.14 -9.36 8.98
C GLY A 224 -27.49 -9.13 7.51
N ASP A 225 -27.12 -7.98 6.94
CA ASP A 225 -27.27 -7.72 5.51
C ASP A 225 -26.48 -8.72 4.64
N ILE A 226 -25.24 -9.05 5.03
CA ILE A 226 -24.39 -10.01 4.31
C ILE A 226 -24.93 -11.43 4.44
N GLU A 227 -25.34 -11.84 5.64
CA GLU A 227 -25.97 -13.14 5.89
C GLU A 227 -27.24 -13.32 5.05
N ASN A 228 -28.07 -12.28 4.96
CA ASN A 228 -29.25 -12.29 4.10
C ASN A 228 -28.91 -12.46 2.61
N ILE A 229 -27.81 -11.84 2.13
CA ILE A 229 -27.34 -12.04 0.75
C ILE A 229 -26.89 -13.49 0.54
N PHE A 230 -26.14 -14.07 1.48
CA PHE A 230 -25.70 -15.46 1.39
C PHE A 230 -26.88 -16.44 1.42
N ALA A 231 -27.86 -16.21 2.29
CA ALA A 231 -29.07 -17.01 2.37
C ALA A 231 -29.85 -16.96 1.05
N ARG A 232 -30.04 -15.78 0.44
CA ARG A 232 -30.72 -15.63 -0.85
C ARG A 232 -29.99 -16.27 -2.03
N PHE A 233 -28.66 -16.37 -1.97
CA PHE A 233 -27.89 -17.05 -3.01
C PHE A 233 -27.91 -18.58 -2.83
N TRP A 234 -27.94 -19.03 -1.58
CA TRP A 234 -27.98 -20.44 -1.22
C TRP A 234 -29.29 -21.11 -1.66
N TRP A 235 -30.42 -20.57 -1.21
CA TRP A 235 -31.76 -20.99 -1.59
C TRP A 235 -32.06 -20.63 -3.05
#